data_AF-T0HB74-F1
#
_entry.id   AF-T0HB74-F1
#
_cell.length_a   1.000
_cell.length_b   1.000
_cell.length_c   1.000
_cell.angle_alpha   90.00
_cell.angle_beta   90.00
_cell.angle_gamma   90.00
#
_symmetry.space_group_name_H-M   'P 1'
#
loop_
_entity.id
_entity.type
_entity.pdbx_description
1 polymer ?
#
loop_
_entity_poly.entity_id
_entity_poly.type
_entity_poly.pdbx_seq_one_letter_code
_entity_poly.pdbx_strand_id
1 'polypeptide(L)'
;MNDDTAPIIVELVPLAAPVPTPSAPLGEMPYRSDSWTPDEVRTLRQLFNDDTPLPEISEALGRGLQGVRDKVCTLGLRRHSTRPWGELEDHELIQTYGKESAATIAARLGRSCGAVYTRAAILGISEAAAPPWTPWEDAQLRAGFAADIPTAQVALIIGRPHPGVYSRATKLGIKHASTPKGWTNAEIERAIELAEAGHSYTQIGVILGTEGFSTRTKSSLQALMRRTGQGKGWGRVWMPEEDELLIKAYRDNASLTPLRNRLGRSVFSIRWRAEYLNLRGTHARSKGWRLGPDWSEADEAWLRRDYGKIPTPELARQMGRTRAAIFTRANVLGLVHEGRQRWTPDHLAALRIAHEHGISLTDLAAALGREVGALHKYAGKQGLVFGRRPRRPQPPTLADILNLSEAAKGEGEG
;
A
#
# COMPACT_ATOMS: atom_id res chain seq x y z
N MET A 1 10.72 10.14 -11.36
CA MET A 1 10.75 8.67 -11.41
C MET A 1 11.77 8.32 -12.46
N ASN A 2 12.93 7.82 -12.05
CA ASN A 2 13.50 6.65 -12.69
C ASN A 2 13.81 5.69 -11.54
N ASP A 3 13.53 4.43 -11.82
CA ASP A 3 13.40 3.29 -10.93
C ASP A 3 14.78 2.84 -10.43
N ASP A 4 15.09 3.08 -9.16
CA ASP A 4 16.40 2.77 -8.55
C ASP A 4 16.53 1.28 -8.16
N THR A 5 15.60 0.45 -8.63
CA THR A 5 15.59 -1.01 -8.43
C THR A 5 15.81 -1.81 -9.71
N ALA A 6 16.02 -1.15 -10.86
CA ALA A 6 16.48 -1.86 -12.05
C ALA A 6 17.98 -2.17 -11.94
N PRO A 7 18.44 -3.39 -12.26
CA PRO A 7 19.88 -3.64 -12.37
C PRO A 7 20.46 -2.67 -13.40
N ILE A 8 21.53 -1.96 -13.04
CA ILE A 8 22.29 -1.17 -13.98
C ILE A 8 22.90 -2.14 -15.00
N ILE A 9 22.25 -2.29 -16.16
CA ILE A 9 22.84 -2.97 -17.31
C ILE A 9 23.80 -1.96 -17.94
N VAL A 10 25.07 -2.08 -17.59
CA VAL A 10 26.15 -1.41 -18.31
C VAL A 10 26.41 -2.22 -19.58
N GLU A 11 25.93 -1.76 -20.73
CA GLU A 11 26.47 -2.23 -22.01
C GLU A 11 27.93 -1.81 -22.08
N LEU A 12 28.83 -2.79 -22.02
CA LEU A 12 30.27 -2.57 -22.11
C LEU A 12 30.60 -2.09 -23.52
N VAL A 13 30.95 -0.81 -23.65
CA VAL A 13 31.53 -0.27 -24.88
C VAL A 13 32.95 -0.84 -25.05
N PRO A 14 33.33 -1.31 -26.26
CA PRO A 14 34.66 -1.88 -26.48
C PRO A 14 35.75 -0.85 -26.24
N LEU A 15 36.73 -1.21 -25.40
CA LEU A 15 37.93 -0.40 -25.17
C LEU A 15 38.83 -0.46 -26.41
N ALA A 16 38.86 0.64 -27.18
CA ALA A 16 39.74 0.81 -28.33
C ALA A 16 40.96 1.69 -27.96
N ALA A 17 41.86 1.19 -27.11
CA ALA A 17 43.24 1.67 -26.94
C ALA A 17 44.05 0.67 -26.07
N PRO A 18 45.38 0.58 -26.22
CA PRO A 18 46.06 -0.70 -26.41
C PRO A 18 46.31 -1.45 -25.10
N VAL A 19 46.24 -2.78 -25.20
CA VAL A 19 46.56 -3.74 -24.15
C VAL A 19 47.98 -3.48 -23.64
N PRO A 20 48.19 -3.24 -22.33
CA PRO A 20 49.53 -3.15 -21.77
C PRO A 20 50.23 -4.50 -21.93
N THR A 21 51.45 -4.45 -22.47
CA THR A 21 52.34 -5.61 -22.66
C THR A 21 52.43 -6.44 -21.38
N PRO A 22 52.44 -7.79 -21.46
CA PRO A 22 52.42 -8.65 -20.30
C PRO A 22 53.66 -8.40 -19.44
N SER A 23 53.47 -7.65 -18.35
CA SER A 23 54.40 -7.65 -17.22
C SER A 23 54.42 -9.07 -16.65
N ALA A 24 55.62 -9.51 -16.25
CA ALA A 24 55.95 -10.84 -15.73
C ALA A 24 54.80 -11.52 -14.96
N PRO A 25 54.64 -12.86 -15.05
CA PRO A 25 53.61 -13.58 -14.31
C PRO A 25 53.64 -13.12 -12.85
N LEU A 26 52.48 -12.70 -12.35
CA LEU A 26 52.29 -12.30 -10.95
C LEU A 26 52.97 -13.35 -10.09
N GLY A 27 53.99 -12.96 -9.32
CA GLY A 27 54.70 -13.89 -8.45
C GLY A 27 53.69 -14.61 -7.57
N GLU A 28 53.76 -15.94 -7.53
CA GLU A 28 52.87 -16.75 -6.69
C GLU A 28 52.85 -16.18 -5.28
N MET A 29 51.66 -15.76 -4.84
CA MET A 29 51.48 -15.18 -3.51
C MET A 29 51.93 -16.24 -2.51
N PRO A 30 52.90 -15.95 -1.61
CA PRO A 30 53.47 -16.97 -0.75
C PRO A 30 52.37 -17.59 0.09
N TYR A 31 52.09 -18.88 -0.14
CA TYR A 31 51.10 -19.65 0.60
C TYR A 31 51.47 -19.63 2.08
N ARG A 32 50.71 -18.90 2.88
CA ARG A 32 50.80 -19.00 4.34
C ARG A 32 49.75 -19.98 4.80
N SER A 33 50.16 -20.96 5.60
CA SER A 33 49.29 -22.03 6.13
C SER A 33 48.13 -21.52 6.99
N ASP A 34 48.15 -20.26 7.42
CA ASP A 34 47.12 -19.56 8.17
C ASP A 34 46.09 -18.81 7.30
N SER A 35 46.34 -18.70 5.98
CA SER A 35 45.53 -17.88 5.08
C SER A 35 44.29 -18.63 4.63
N TRP A 36 43.11 -18.03 4.80
CA TRP A 36 41.82 -18.60 4.41
C TRP A 36 41.42 -18.17 3.01
N THR A 37 41.15 -19.13 2.13
CA THR A 37 40.64 -18.88 0.78
C THR A 37 39.15 -18.49 0.80
N PRO A 38 38.64 -17.77 -0.22
CA PRO A 38 37.22 -17.47 -0.35
C PRO A 38 36.33 -18.72 -0.39
N ASP A 39 36.82 -19.81 -0.98
CA ASP A 39 36.11 -21.08 -1.07
C ASP A 39 36.03 -21.78 0.29
N GLU A 40 37.12 -21.84 1.06
CA GLU A 40 37.08 -22.34 2.44
C GLU A 40 36.14 -21.53 3.32
N VAL A 41 36.08 -20.20 3.15
CA VAL A 41 35.12 -19.35 3.88
C VAL A 41 33.69 -19.64 3.45
N ARG A 42 33.44 -19.93 2.16
CA ARG A 42 32.11 -20.28 1.64
C ARG A 42 31.66 -21.64 2.18
N THR A 43 32.52 -22.65 2.10
CA THR A 43 32.28 -24.01 2.62
C THR A 43 32.08 -23.98 4.13
N LEU A 44 32.90 -23.23 4.87
CA LEU A 44 32.71 -23.03 6.31
C LEU A 44 31.34 -22.43 6.61
N ARG A 45 30.91 -21.38 5.88
CA ARG A 45 29.59 -20.75 6.09
C ARG A 45 28.43 -21.69 5.78
N GLN A 46 28.55 -22.48 4.71
CA GLN A 46 27.54 -23.44 4.31
C GLN A 46 27.38 -24.53 5.36
N LEU A 47 28.46 -25.28 5.66
CA LEU A 47 28.44 -26.33 6.68
C LEU A 47 28.07 -25.78 8.06
N PHE A 48 28.49 -24.55 8.36
CA PHE A 48 28.12 -23.90 9.61
C PHE A 48 26.60 -23.61 9.68
N ASN A 49 25.98 -23.19 8.58
CA ASN A 49 24.53 -22.97 8.49
C ASN A 49 23.72 -24.27 8.47
N ASP A 50 24.28 -25.34 7.91
CA ASP A 50 23.66 -26.68 7.84
C ASP A 50 23.76 -27.47 9.16
N ASP A 51 24.10 -26.79 10.26
CA ASP A 51 24.27 -27.35 11.61
C ASP A 51 25.36 -28.45 11.76
N THR A 52 26.26 -28.64 10.78
CA THR A 52 27.39 -29.59 10.83
C THR A 52 28.33 -29.35 12.04
N PRO A 53 28.67 -30.35 12.87
CA PRO A 53 29.57 -30.16 14.02
C PRO A 53 30.92 -29.52 13.65
N LEU A 54 31.44 -28.63 14.51
CA LEU A 54 32.75 -27.99 14.26
C LEU A 54 33.91 -28.98 14.02
N PRO A 55 33.98 -30.15 14.66
CA PRO A 55 34.96 -31.18 14.31
C PRO A 55 34.82 -31.71 12.88
N GLU A 56 33.59 -31.94 12.41
CA GLU A 56 33.32 -32.40 11.04
C GLU A 56 33.60 -31.30 10.02
N ILE A 57 33.34 -30.03 10.37
CA ILE A 57 33.75 -28.87 9.55
C ILE A 57 35.28 -28.79 9.47
N SER A 58 35.97 -29.09 10.58
CA SER A 58 37.44 -29.16 10.64
C SER A 58 37.99 -30.20 9.66
N GLU A 59 37.39 -31.38 9.66
CA GLU A 59 37.74 -32.49 8.75
C GLU A 59 37.44 -32.14 7.29
N ALA A 60 36.25 -31.61 7.02
CA ALA A 60 35.83 -31.22 5.67
C ALA A 60 36.70 -30.12 5.04
N LEU A 61 37.27 -29.23 5.87
CA LEU A 61 38.16 -28.16 5.42
C LEU A 61 39.65 -28.55 5.48
N GLY A 62 40.00 -29.71 6.03
CA GLY A 62 41.40 -30.09 6.27
C GLY A 62 42.16 -29.11 7.18
N ARG A 63 41.44 -28.41 8.07
CA ARG A 63 41.99 -27.38 8.98
C ARG A 63 41.97 -27.89 10.42
N GLY A 64 42.81 -27.30 11.28
CA GLY A 64 42.76 -27.58 12.72
C GLY A 64 41.52 -26.99 13.40
N LEU A 65 40.94 -27.72 14.36
CA LEU A 65 39.68 -27.35 15.03
C LEU A 65 39.74 -25.95 15.66
N GLN A 66 40.88 -25.60 16.26
CA GLN A 66 41.06 -24.28 16.84
C GLN A 66 41.07 -23.17 15.77
N GLY A 67 41.71 -23.40 14.61
CA GLY A 67 41.68 -22.45 13.50
C GLY A 67 40.28 -22.25 12.93
N VAL A 68 39.47 -23.32 12.85
CA VAL A 68 38.05 -23.22 12.47
C VAL A 68 37.25 -22.43 13.50
N ARG A 69 37.45 -22.68 14.80
CA ARG A 69 36.82 -21.90 15.88
C ARG A 69 37.18 -20.42 15.81
N ASP A 70 38.47 -20.11 15.65
CA ASP A 70 38.96 -18.74 15.54
C ASP A 70 38.38 -18.05 14.31
N LYS A 71 38.22 -18.77 13.20
CA LYS A 71 37.59 -18.24 11.99
C LYS A 71 36.09 -18.02 12.13
N VAL A 72 35.36 -18.95 12.75
CA VAL A 72 33.93 -18.80 13.11
C VAL A 72 33.74 -17.58 14.02
N CYS A 73 34.62 -17.41 15.02
CA CYS A 73 34.65 -16.24 15.88
C CYS A 73 34.89 -14.95 15.09
N THR A 74 35.92 -14.93 14.25
CA THR A 74 36.30 -13.78 13.40
C THR A 74 35.19 -13.40 12.41
N LEU A 75 34.51 -14.39 11.84
CA LEU A 75 33.40 -14.18 10.91
C LEU A 75 32.07 -13.87 11.62
N GLY A 76 32.03 -13.89 12.96
CA GLY A 76 30.85 -13.62 13.75
C GLY A 76 29.72 -14.64 13.58
N LEU A 77 30.04 -15.86 13.12
CA LEU A 77 29.03 -16.89 12.83
C LEU A 77 28.47 -17.48 14.13
N ARG A 78 27.14 -17.54 14.27
CA ARG A 78 26.44 -18.09 15.45
C ARG A 78 25.18 -18.83 14.98
N ARG A 79 24.87 -19.98 15.59
CA ARG A 79 23.66 -20.77 15.28
C ARG A 79 22.51 -20.45 16.23
N HIS A 80 21.29 -20.51 15.72
CA HIS A 80 20.10 -20.84 16.53
C HIS A 80 19.96 -22.37 16.62
N SER A 81 21.02 -23.03 17.08
CA SER A 81 21.18 -24.49 17.05
C SER A 81 20.03 -25.19 17.76
N THR A 82 19.21 -25.93 17.00
CA THR A 82 18.18 -26.85 17.53
C THR A 82 18.78 -28.16 18.03
N ARG A 83 20.08 -28.40 17.75
CA ARG A 83 20.85 -29.54 18.26
C ARG A 83 20.67 -29.69 19.78
N PRO A 84 20.45 -30.90 20.31
CA PRO A 84 20.46 -31.16 21.75
C PRO A 84 21.80 -30.72 22.39
N TRP A 85 21.77 -30.36 23.67
CA TRP A 85 22.99 -30.06 24.43
C TRP A 85 23.70 -31.36 24.78
N GLY A 86 25.02 -31.41 24.55
CA GLY A 86 25.86 -32.55 24.94
C GLY A 86 26.50 -32.37 26.32
N GLU A 87 26.92 -33.48 26.93
CA GLU A 87 27.56 -33.48 28.26
C GLU A 87 28.83 -32.62 28.32
N LEU A 88 29.64 -32.62 27.25
CA LEU A 88 30.84 -31.79 27.16
C LEU A 88 30.50 -30.30 27.13
N GLU A 89 29.42 -29.92 26.44
CA GLU A 89 28.96 -28.52 26.39
C GLU A 89 28.41 -28.07 27.74
N ASP A 90 27.67 -28.94 28.43
CA ASP A 90 27.17 -28.68 29.77
C ASP A 90 28.32 -28.54 30.77
N HIS A 91 29.31 -29.43 30.69
CA HIS A 91 30.49 -29.37 31.56
C HIS A 91 31.27 -28.07 31.35
N GLU A 92 31.50 -27.68 30.09
CA GLU A 92 32.14 -26.41 29.76
C GLU A 92 31.33 -25.23 30.27
N LEU A 93 30.00 -25.26 30.10
CA LEU A 93 29.11 -24.22 30.59
C LEU A 93 29.15 -24.11 32.12
N ILE A 94 29.09 -25.23 32.86
CA ILE A 94 29.22 -25.27 34.33
C ILE A 94 30.53 -24.63 34.79
N GLN A 95 31.64 -24.90 34.10
CA GLN A 95 32.94 -24.38 34.51
C GLN A 95 33.15 -22.90 34.24
N THR A 96 32.55 -22.38 33.16
CA THR A 96 32.91 -21.08 32.57
C THR A 96 31.84 -20.01 32.75
N TYR A 97 30.58 -20.41 32.94
CA TYR A 97 29.47 -19.49 33.12
C TYR A 97 29.63 -18.65 34.39
N GLY A 98 29.56 -17.32 34.25
CA GLY A 98 29.82 -16.35 35.32
C GLY A 98 31.28 -15.92 35.47
N LYS A 99 32.23 -16.65 34.88
CA LYS A 99 33.66 -16.25 34.83
C LYS A 99 34.02 -15.57 33.51
N GLU A 100 33.44 -16.06 32.42
CA GLU A 100 33.60 -15.49 31.07
C GLU A 100 32.30 -14.79 30.63
N SER A 101 32.41 -13.92 29.62
CA SER A 101 31.23 -13.31 29.01
C SER A 101 30.40 -14.39 28.29
N ALA A 102 29.07 -14.29 28.35
CA ALA A 102 28.18 -15.21 27.64
C ALA A 102 28.42 -15.18 26.12
N ALA A 103 28.89 -14.06 25.57
CA ALA A 103 29.29 -13.94 24.16
C ALA A 103 30.44 -14.88 23.82
N THR A 104 31.47 -14.93 24.67
CA THR A 104 32.66 -15.77 24.51
C THR A 104 32.28 -17.26 24.55
N ILE A 105 31.48 -17.64 25.56
CA ILE A 105 31.00 -19.02 25.72
C ILE A 105 30.14 -19.42 24.50
N ALA A 106 29.19 -18.57 24.10
CA ALA A 106 28.33 -18.82 22.94
C ALA A 106 29.12 -18.97 21.64
N ALA A 107 30.16 -18.15 21.45
CA ALA A 107 31.05 -18.24 20.30
C ALA A 107 31.79 -19.58 20.24
N ARG A 108 32.38 -19.98 21.37
CA ARG A 108 33.16 -21.22 21.49
C ARG A 108 32.29 -22.47 21.28
N LEU A 109 31.08 -22.47 21.83
CA LEU A 109 30.10 -23.54 21.67
C LEU A 109 29.35 -23.51 20.31
N GLY A 110 29.55 -22.46 19.50
CA GLY A 110 28.79 -22.27 18.26
C GLY A 110 27.28 -22.09 18.48
N ARG A 111 26.86 -21.65 19.68
CA ARG A 111 25.45 -21.47 20.09
C ARG A 111 25.07 -19.99 20.08
N SER A 112 23.77 -19.71 20.22
CA SER A 112 23.30 -18.35 20.50
C SER A 112 23.42 -18.03 22.00
N CYS A 113 23.62 -16.75 22.35
CA CYS A 113 23.65 -16.32 23.74
C CYS A 113 22.33 -16.66 24.48
N GLY A 114 21.20 -16.54 23.78
CA GLY A 114 19.89 -16.96 24.29
C GLY A 114 19.87 -18.44 24.71
N ALA A 115 20.42 -19.33 23.87
CA ALA A 115 20.52 -20.75 24.20
C ALA A 115 21.42 -21.00 25.42
N VAL A 116 22.54 -20.27 25.54
CA VAL A 116 23.45 -20.34 26.70
C VAL A 116 22.72 -19.94 28.00
N TYR A 117 21.98 -18.83 27.99
CA TYR A 117 21.17 -18.40 29.16
C TYR A 117 20.12 -19.45 29.53
N THR A 118 19.37 -19.93 28.54
CA THR A 118 18.33 -20.95 28.78
C THR A 118 18.93 -22.23 29.32
N ARG A 119 20.08 -22.68 28.81
CA ARG A 119 20.73 -23.89 29.32
C ARG A 119 21.31 -23.70 30.71
N ALA A 120 21.95 -22.56 30.99
CA ALA A 120 22.47 -22.27 32.32
C ALA A 120 21.37 -22.26 33.38
N ALA A 121 20.17 -21.75 33.03
CA ALA A 121 19.00 -21.82 33.89
C ALA A 121 18.50 -23.27 34.08
N ILE A 122 18.45 -24.08 33.01
CA ILE A 122 18.06 -25.51 33.08
C ILE A 122 19.03 -26.32 33.95
N LEU A 123 20.34 -26.04 33.87
CA LEU A 123 21.38 -26.69 34.67
C LEU A 123 21.44 -26.16 36.12
N GLY A 124 20.62 -25.16 36.48
CA GLY A 124 20.61 -24.56 37.81
C GLY A 124 21.85 -23.71 38.14
N ILE A 125 22.64 -23.33 37.13
CA ILE A 125 23.87 -22.52 37.29
C ILE A 125 23.53 -21.02 37.39
N SER A 126 22.40 -20.60 36.79
CA SER A 126 21.87 -19.25 36.95
C SER A 126 20.49 -19.28 37.60
N GLU A 127 20.21 -18.30 38.45
CA GLU A 127 18.83 -18.00 38.85
C GLU A 127 17.97 -17.69 37.60
N ALA A 128 16.65 -17.74 37.73
CA ALA A 128 15.72 -17.44 36.62
C ALA A 128 15.90 -16.03 36.01
N ALA A 129 16.68 -15.16 36.65
CA ALA A 129 17.05 -13.84 36.17
C ALA A 129 18.39 -13.86 35.40
N ALA A 130 18.47 -13.06 34.34
CA ALA A 130 19.73 -12.85 33.63
C ALA A 130 20.81 -12.29 34.57
N PRO A 131 22.09 -12.67 34.40
CA PRO A 131 23.19 -12.14 35.22
C PRO A 131 23.21 -10.61 35.27
N PRO A 132 23.70 -9.99 36.36
CA PRO A 132 23.81 -8.53 36.45
C PRO A 132 24.66 -7.97 35.31
N TRP A 133 24.41 -6.71 34.95
CA TRP A 133 25.21 -6.01 33.94
C TRP A 133 26.58 -5.67 34.50
N THR A 134 27.63 -6.00 33.76
CA THR A 134 29.01 -5.71 34.17
C THR A 134 29.46 -4.32 33.70
N PRO A 135 30.48 -3.71 34.35
CA PRO A 135 31.05 -2.44 33.91
C PRO A 135 31.59 -2.47 32.47
N TRP A 136 32.11 -3.62 32.03
CA TRP A 136 32.58 -3.79 30.65
C TRP A 136 31.42 -3.74 29.66
N GLU A 137 30.30 -4.41 29.95
CA GLU A 137 29.10 -4.37 29.09
C GLU A 137 28.54 -2.95 28.98
N ASP A 138 28.49 -2.21 30.09
CA ASP A 138 28.07 -0.80 30.08
C ASP A 138 29.04 0.08 29.28
N ALA A 139 30.35 -0.19 29.33
CA ALA A 139 31.35 0.51 28.51
C ALA A 139 31.17 0.21 27.02
N GLN A 140 30.88 -1.03 26.64
CA GLN A 140 30.57 -1.41 25.25
C GLN A 140 29.28 -0.73 24.76
N LEU A 141 28.25 -0.60 25.61
CA LEU A 141 27.04 0.16 25.27
C LEU A 141 27.35 1.63 24.98
N ARG A 142 28.15 2.28 25.85
CA ARG A 142 28.53 3.69 25.66
C ARG A 142 29.33 3.90 24.38
N ALA A 143 30.36 3.08 24.16
CA ALA A 143 31.20 3.18 22.97
C ALA A 143 30.43 2.87 21.69
N GLY A 144 29.64 1.79 21.67
CA GLY A 144 28.88 1.37 20.52
C GLY A 144 27.82 2.38 20.09
N PHE A 145 27.06 2.91 21.05
CA PHE A 145 26.02 3.90 20.75
C PHE A 145 26.61 5.26 20.35
N ALA A 146 27.77 5.65 20.91
CA ALA A 146 28.48 6.85 20.51
C ALA A 146 29.08 6.74 19.09
N ALA A 147 29.56 5.56 18.71
CA ALA A 147 30.10 5.26 17.38
C ALA A 147 29.04 4.91 16.33
N ASP A 148 27.76 5.10 16.64
CA ASP A 148 26.63 4.80 15.76
C ASP A 148 26.55 3.33 15.29
N ILE A 149 27.13 2.41 16.06
CA ILE A 149 27.11 0.97 15.75
C ILE A 149 25.69 0.43 15.97
N PRO A 150 25.05 -0.22 14.97
CA PRO A 150 23.69 -0.72 15.11
C PRO A 150 23.47 -1.52 16.39
N THR A 151 22.36 -1.26 17.09
CA THR A 151 22.04 -1.89 18.39
C THR A 151 22.10 -3.43 18.34
N ALA A 152 21.73 -4.03 17.22
CA ALA A 152 21.86 -5.48 17.02
C ALA A 152 23.32 -5.95 17.05
N GLN A 153 24.24 -5.18 16.45
CA GLN A 153 25.67 -5.46 16.47
C GLN A 153 26.28 -5.22 17.86
N VAL A 154 25.84 -4.19 18.58
CA VAL A 154 26.22 -3.99 19.99
C VAL A 154 25.75 -5.17 20.86
N ALA A 155 24.53 -5.66 20.63
CA ALA A 155 24.00 -6.85 21.30
C ALA A 155 24.80 -8.12 21.03
N LEU A 156 25.32 -8.27 19.81
CA LEU A 156 26.21 -9.36 19.44
C LEU A 156 27.56 -9.28 20.17
N ILE A 157 28.16 -8.09 20.26
CA ILE A 157 29.46 -7.88 20.95
C ILE A 157 29.34 -8.19 22.44
N ILE A 158 28.26 -7.74 23.07
CA ILE A 158 28.02 -7.89 24.51
C ILE A 158 27.52 -9.31 24.85
N GLY A 159 26.89 -10.00 23.91
CA GLY A 159 26.27 -11.32 24.14
C GLY A 159 24.98 -11.25 24.94
N ARG A 160 24.21 -10.18 24.77
CA ARG A 160 22.91 -9.96 25.43
C ARG A 160 21.82 -9.87 24.36
N PRO A 161 20.58 -10.26 24.66
CA PRO A 161 19.49 -10.15 23.70
C PRO A 161 19.21 -8.66 23.37
N HIS A 162 18.84 -8.39 22.12
CA HIS A 162 18.58 -7.03 21.62
C HIS A 162 17.62 -6.20 22.52
N PRO A 163 16.49 -6.75 23.02
CA PRO A 163 15.65 -6.03 23.99
C PRO A 163 16.34 -5.68 25.31
N GLY A 164 17.24 -6.55 25.80
CA GLY A 164 17.98 -6.33 27.04
C GLY A 164 18.98 -5.17 26.92
N VAL A 165 19.70 -5.12 25.80
CA VAL A 165 20.59 -4.01 25.44
C VAL A 165 19.84 -2.69 25.37
N TYR A 166 18.69 -2.67 24.70
CA TYR A 166 17.86 -1.46 24.59
C TYR A 166 17.37 -0.97 25.97
N SER A 167 16.89 -1.90 26.80
CA SER A 167 16.43 -1.61 28.16
C SER A 167 17.56 -1.06 29.05
N ARG A 168 18.77 -1.65 28.96
CA ARG A 168 19.94 -1.17 29.71
C ARG A 168 20.40 0.20 29.23
N ALA A 169 20.52 0.41 27.93
CA ALA A 169 20.87 1.71 27.36
C ALA A 169 19.91 2.81 27.82
N THR A 170 18.61 2.52 27.85
CA THR A 170 17.59 3.43 28.39
C THR A 170 17.81 3.75 29.87
N LYS A 171 18.07 2.74 30.72
CA LYS A 171 18.36 2.94 32.16
C LYS A 171 19.62 3.77 32.40
N LEU A 172 20.62 3.66 31.52
CA LEU A 172 21.86 4.43 31.59
C LEU A 172 21.76 5.82 30.94
N GLY A 173 20.61 6.16 30.34
CA GLY A 173 20.42 7.41 29.60
C GLY A 173 21.24 7.52 28.32
N ILE A 174 21.72 6.39 27.78
CA ILE A 174 22.55 6.36 26.57
C ILE A 174 21.63 6.39 25.35
N LYS A 175 21.84 7.37 24.47
CA LYS A 175 21.15 7.48 23.18
C LYS A 175 22.13 7.16 22.07
N HIS A 176 21.63 6.53 21.01
CA HIS A 176 22.41 6.25 19.81
C HIS A 176 22.77 7.57 19.11
N ALA A 177 23.94 7.69 18.48
CA ALA A 177 24.36 8.92 17.81
C ALA A 177 23.39 9.36 16.70
N SER A 178 22.86 8.41 15.93
CA SER A 178 21.78 8.61 14.95
C SER A 178 20.38 8.77 15.55
N THR A 179 20.24 8.78 16.89
CA THR A 179 18.95 9.15 17.51
C THR A 179 18.67 10.58 17.10
N PRO A 180 17.60 10.84 16.31
CA PRO A 180 17.31 12.19 15.87
C PRO A 180 17.21 13.12 17.07
N LYS A 181 17.82 14.31 16.99
CA LYS A 181 17.63 15.35 18.01
C LYS A 181 16.13 15.57 18.20
N GLY A 182 15.72 15.99 19.40
CA GLY A 182 14.31 16.32 19.66
C GLY A 182 13.75 17.26 18.59
N TRP A 183 12.43 17.24 18.40
CA TRP A 183 11.78 18.14 17.46
C TRP A 183 12.03 19.59 17.86
N THR A 184 12.56 20.40 16.94
CA THR A 184 12.69 21.85 17.14
C THR A 184 11.41 22.56 16.70
N ASN A 185 11.12 23.75 17.22
CA ASN A 185 9.91 24.49 16.84
C ASN A 185 9.86 24.78 15.33
N ALA A 186 10.98 25.21 14.74
CA ALA A 186 11.09 25.44 13.30
C ALA A 186 10.84 24.17 12.47
N GLU A 187 11.33 23.01 12.94
CA GLU A 187 11.08 21.72 12.29
C GLU A 187 9.60 21.30 12.39
N ILE A 188 8.95 21.57 13.53
CA ILE A 188 7.53 21.26 13.74
C ILE A 188 6.65 22.13 12.84
N GLU A 189 6.89 23.43 12.81
CA GLU A 189 6.17 24.38 11.95
C GLU A 189 6.28 23.96 10.48
N ARG A 190 7.49 23.67 10.02
CA ARG A 190 7.74 23.22 8.65
C ARG A 190 7.05 21.89 8.32
N ALA A 191 7.06 20.94 9.26
CA ALA A 191 6.36 19.67 9.08
C ALA A 191 4.84 19.84 8.95
N ILE A 192 4.26 20.82 9.67
CA ILE A 192 2.82 21.14 9.60
C ILE A 192 2.49 21.76 8.25
N GLU A 193 3.25 22.76 7.80
CA GLU A 193 3.07 23.39 6.48
C GLU A 193 3.07 22.35 5.35
N LEU A 194 4.04 21.43 5.36
CA LEU A 194 4.12 20.39 4.33
C LEU A 194 2.94 19.41 4.41
N ALA A 195 2.43 19.13 5.61
CA ALA A 195 1.25 18.29 5.79
C ALA A 195 -0.04 18.97 5.30
N GLU A 196 -0.18 20.28 5.51
CA GLU A 196 -1.27 21.11 5.00
C GLU A 196 -1.23 21.24 3.47
N ALA A 197 -0.03 21.38 2.89
CA ALA A 197 0.20 21.34 1.45
C ALA A 197 -0.07 19.96 0.81
N GLY A 198 -0.37 18.95 1.63
CA GLY A 198 -0.82 17.64 1.16
C GLY A 198 0.28 16.60 0.96
N HIS A 199 1.52 16.88 1.34
CA HIS A 199 2.61 15.91 1.24
C HIS A 199 2.37 14.70 2.15
N SER A 200 2.79 13.52 1.69
CA SER A 200 2.77 12.32 2.53
C SER A 200 3.87 12.38 3.59
N TYR A 201 3.67 11.76 4.76
CA TYR A 201 4.68 11.78 5.83
C TYR A 201 6.04 11.21 5.41
N THR A 202 6.09 10.30 4.44
CA THR A 202 7.36 9.82 3.86
C THR A 202 8.05 10.92 3.05
N GLN A 203 7.30 11.67 2.23
CA GLN A 203 7.85 12.82 1.50
C GLN A 203 8.29 13.93 2.45
N ILE A 204 7.51 14.22 3.50
CA ILE A 204 7.85 15.23 4.51
C ILE A 204 9.18 14.88 5.19
N GLY A 205 9.39 13.62 5.56
CA GLY A 205 10.65 13.17 6.16
C GLY A 205 11.87 13.39 5.27
N VAL A 206 11.72 13.18 3.96
CA VAL A 206 12.78 13.44 2.97
C VAL A 206 13.01 14.94 2.80
N ILE A 207 11.95 15.74 2.65
CA ILE A 207 12.04 17.19 2.48
C ILE A 207 12.74 17.84 3.69
N LEU A 208 12.33 17.46 4.90
CA LEU A 208 12.98 17.94 6.13
C LEU A 208 14.48 17.57 6.17
N GLY A 209 14.82 16.35 5.75
CA GLY A 209 16.22 15.92 5.62
C GLY A 209 17.01 16.76 4.62
N THR A 210 16.43 17.08 3.46
CA THR A 210 17.07 17.95 2.45
C THR A 210 17.20 19.41 2.90
N GLU A 211 16.29 19.87 3.76
CA GLU A 211 16.30 21.23 4.32
C GLU A 211 17.25 21.35 5.54
N GLY A 212 18.00 20.30 5.87
CA GLY A 212 19.00 20.31 6.95
C GLY A 212 18.46 19.95 8.34
N PHE A 213 17.19 19.54 8.44
CA PHE A 213 16.66 18.93 9.66
C PHE A 213 17.04 17.45 9.75
N SER A 214 16.81 16.83 10.92
CA SER A 214 17.01 15.38 11.06
C SER A 214 16.01 14.64 10.18
N THR A 215 16.44 13.66 9.40
CA THR A 215 15.51 12.83 8.60
C THR A 215 14.52 12.11 9.51
N ARG A 216 13.22 12.31 9.28
CA ARG A 216 12.14 11.77 10.13
C ARG A 216 11.43 10.60 9.46
N THR A 217 11.11 9.58 10.26
CA THR A 217 10.30 8.47 9.79
C THR A 217 8.81 8.81 9.81
N LYS A 218 8.02 8.14 8.98
CA LYS A 218 6.55 8.24 8.97
C LYS A 218 5.94 8.11 10.37
N SER A 219 6.40 7.15 11.17
CA SER A 219 5.89 6.90 12.51
C SER A 219 6.18 8.06 13.47
N SER A 220 7.38 8.67 13.36
CA SER A 220 7.74 9.84 14.17
C SER A 220 6.91 11.08 13.81
N LEU A 221 6.65 11.31 12.52
CA LEU A 221 5.77 12.38 12.05
C LEU A 221 4.32 12.15 12.46
N GLN A 222 3.81 10.92 12.37
CA GLN A 222 2.49 10.57 12.87
C GLN A 222 2.35 10.84 14.38
N ALA A 223 3.36 10.48 15.17
CA ALA A 223 3.39 10.76 16.60
C ALA A 223 3.43 12.27 16.89
N LEU A 224 4.24 13.04 16.13
CA LEU A 224 4.27 14.50 16.21
C LEU A 224 2.89 15.08 15.94
N MET A 225 2.28 14.75 14.80
CA MET A 225 0.99 15.29 14.37
C MET A 225 -0.14 14.94 15.35
N ARG A 226 -0.09 13.75 15.97
CA ARG A 226 -1.04 13.40 17.05
C ARG A 226 -0.84 14.30 18.28
N ARG A 227 0.40 14.48 18.71
CA ARG A 227 0.74 15.30 19.88
C ARG A 227 0.43 16.79 19.68
N THR A 228 0.57 17.30 18.46
CA THR A 228 0.23 18.69 18.10
C THR A 228 -1.22 18.87 17.66
N GLY A 229 -2.02 17.80 17.63
CA GLY A 229 -3.43 17.84 17.23
C GLY A 229 -3.67 17.94 15.71
N GLN A 230 -2.61 17.97 14.91
CA GLN A 230 -2.64 18.08 13.44
C GLN A 230 -2.76 16.72 12.71
N GLY A 231 -3.00 15.63 13.44
CA GLY A 231 -3.13 14.28 12.89
C GLY A 231 -4.37 14.10 12.00
N LYS A 232 -4.19 13.48 10.83
CA LYS A 232 -5.30 12.98 9.99
C LYS A 232 -6.06 11.85 10.71
N GLY A 233 -7.08 12.23 11.48
CA GLY A 233 -7.95 11.35 12.26
C GLY A 233 -7.52 11.22 13.73
N TRP A 234 -8.43 11.63 14.64
CA TRP A 234 -8.22 11.68 16.09
C TRP A 234 -6.99 12.51 16.53
N GLY A 235 -7.07 13.83 16.30
CA GLY A 235 -6.06 14.79 16.74
C GLY A 235 -6.64 16.15 17.13
N ARG A 236 -7.62 16.66 16.38
CA ARG A 236 -8.33 17.90 16.73
C ARG A 236 -9.47 17.60 17.70
N VAL A 237 -9.39 18.11 18.93
CA VAL A 237 -10.43 18.01 19.97
C VAL A 237 -11.76 18.55 19.43
N TRP A 238 -12.85 17.81 19.66
CA TRP A 238 -14.21 18.28 19.35
C TRP A 238 -14.64 19.28 20.41
N MET A 239 -14.92 20.52 19.98
CA MET A 239 -15.46 21.54 20.86
C MET A 239 -16.96 21.31 21.07
N PRO A 240 -17.54 21.71 22.22
CA PRO A 240 -18.98 21.58 22.46
C PRO A 240 -19.85 22.16 21.34
N GLU A 241 -19.44 23.28 20.76
CA GLU A 241 -20.16 23.96 19.67
C GLU A 241 -20.13 23.14 18.37
N GLU A 242 -19.07 22.37 18.14
CA GLU A 242 -18.97 21.47 16.98
C GLU A 242 -19.84 20.24 17.15
N ASP A 243 -19.96 19.73 18.38
CA ASP A 243 -20.90 18.68 18.73
C ASP A 243 -22.33 19.17 18.57
N GLU A 244 -22.67 20.37 19.05
CA GLU A 244 -23.98 20.99 18.83
C GLU A 244 -24.30 21.15 17.35
N LEU A 245 -23.33 21.59 16.54
CA LEU A 245 -23.50 21.73 15.10
C LEU A 245 -23.76 20.37 14.43
N LEU A 246 -23.06 19.32 14.87
CA LEU A 246 -23.25 17.95 14.39
C LEU A 246 -24.61 17.38 14.83
N ILE A 247 -24.99 17.55 16.08
CA ILE A 247 -26.28 17.15 16.64
C ILE A 247 -27.42 17.85 15.90
N LYS A 248 -27.30 19.16 15.68
CA LYS A 248 -28.27 19.94 14.91
C LYS A 248 -28.38 19.43 13.48
N ALA A 249 -27.26 19.17 12.79
CA ALA A 249 -27.30 18.64 11.43
C ALA A 249 -27.98 17.25 11.35
N TYR A 250 -27.79 16.41 12.36
CA TYR A 250 -28.47 15.10 12.45
C TYR A 250 -29.97 15.26 12.74
N ARG A 251 -30.34 16.12 13.70
CA ARG A 251 -31.73 16.44 14.06
C ARG A 251 -32.51 17.01 12.88
N ASP A 252 -31.94 17.99 12.20
CA ASP A 252 -32.57 18.70 11.07
C ASP A 252 -32.49 17.88 9.77
N ASN A 253 -31.87 16.69 9.84
CA ASN A 253 -31.64 15.80 8.70
C ASN A 253 -30.94 16.51 7.52
N ALA A 254 -30.03 17.44 7.84
CA ALA A 254 -29.34 18.30 6.90
C ALA A 254 -28.20 17.57 6.17
N SER A 255 -27.78 18.10 5.02
CA SER A 255 -26.61 17.57 4.30
C SER A 255 -25.35 17.68 5.17
N LEU A 256 -24.61 16.59 5.31
CA LEU A 256 -23.34 16.59 6.05
C LEU A 256 -22.17 17.16 5.22
N THR A 257 -22.38 17.39 3.93
CA THR A 257 -21.34 17.86 3.00
C THR A 257 -20.89 19.30 3.32
N PRO A 258 -21.80 20.28 3.48
CA PRO A 258 -21.43 21.62 3.95
C PRO A 258 -20.84 21.60 5.36
N LEU A 259 -21.37 20.73 6.24
CA LEU A 259 -20.88 20.56 7.60
C LEU A 259 -19.39 20.18 7.64
N ARG A 260 -18.96 19.26 6.77
CA ARG A 260 -17.55 18.87 6.63
C ARG A 260 -16.66 20.04 6.23
N ASN A 261 -17.08 20.79 5.22
CA ASN A 261 -16.31 21.93 4.73
C ASN A 261 -16.22 23.01 5.82
N ARG A 262 -17.33 23.27 6.53
CA ARG A 262 -17.39 24.24 7.63
C ARG A 262 -16.55 23.84 8.84
N LEU A 263 -16.52 22.56 9.20
CA LEU A 263 -15.75 22.06 10.33
C LEU A 263 -14.27 21.81 9.98
N GLY A 264 -13.91 21.84 8.69
CA GLY A 264 -12.56 21.48 8.22
C GLY A 264 -12.15 20.04 8.59
N ARG A 265 -13.13 19.15 8.83
CA ARG A 265 -12.89 17.79 9.33
C ARG A 265 -13.05 16.75 8.22
N SER A 266 -12.39 15.60 8.38
CA SER A 266 -12.58 14.48 7.47
C SER A 266 -13.96 13.81 7.66
N VAL A 267 -14.45 13.16 6.60
CA VAL A 267 -15.69 12.36 6.64
C VAL A 267 -15.64 11.31 7.75
N PHE A 268 -14.48 10.67 7.94
CA PHE A 268 -14.28 9.67 8.99
C PHE A 268 -14.35 10.27 10.39
N SER A 269 -13.76 11.44 10.61
CA SER A 269 -13.81 12.13 11.91
C SER A 269 -15.25 12.46 12.32
N ILE A 270 -16.05 12.97 11.39
CA ILE A 270 -17.47 13.29 11.62
C ILE A 270 -18.27 12.01 11.88
N ARG A 271 -18.02 10.95 11.08
CA ARG A 271 -18.71 9.66 11.25
C ARG A 271 -18.43 9.02 12.62
N TRP A 272 -17.18 9.06 13.08
CA TRP A 272 -16.81 8.52 14.39
C TRP A 272 -17.33 9.37 15.54
N ARG A 273 -17.36 10.71 15.41
CA ARG A 273 -17.98 11.54 16.44
C ARG A 273 -19.49 11.32 16.52
N ALA A 274 -20.17 11.21 15.38
CA ALA A 274 -21.59 10.89 15.35
C ALA A 274 -21.91 9.53 16.01
N GLU A 275 -21.00 8.57 15.92
CA GLU A 275 -21.11 7.29 16.64
C GLU A 275 -20.89 7.45 18.15
N TYR A 276 -19.88 8.22 18.56
CA TYR A 276 -19.65 8.55 19.97
C TYR A 276 -20.83 9.29 20.61
N LEU A 277 -21.49 10.18 19.87
CA LEU A 277 -22.68 10.91 20.30
C LEU A 277 -24.00 10.12 20.13
N ASN A 278 -23.93 8.83 19.74
CA ASN A 278 -25.10 7.97 19.48
C ASN A 278 -26.10 8.53 18.45
N LEU A 279 -25.62 9.30 17.47
CA LEU A 279 -26.44 9.88 16.42
C LEU A 279 -26.65 8.93 15.22
N ARG A 280 -25.94 7.80 15.16
CA ARG A 280 -26.07 6.85 14.04
C ARG A 280 -27.49 6.30 13.92
N GLY A 281 -28.01 6.24 12.70
CA GLY A 281 -29.36 5.76 12.41
C GLY A 281 -30.47 6.82 12.53
N THR A 282 -30.19 7.97 13.14
CA THR A 282 -31.17 9.07 13.27
C THR A 282 -31.28 9.93 12.00
N HIS A 283 -30.26 9.86 11.12
CA HIS A 283 -30.20 10.62 9.87
C HIS A 283 -30.72 9.79 8.69
N ALA A 284 -31.65 10.34 7.92
CA ALA A 284 -32.20 9.66 6.76
C ALA A 284 -31.14 9.55 5.65
N ARG A 285 -30.92 8.32 5.18
CA ARG A 285 -29.95 8.00 4.10
C ARG A 285 -30.11 8.87 2.85
N SER A 286 -31.29 9.43 2.62
CA SER A 286 -31.60 10.30 1.48
C SER A 286 -30.85 11.64 1.50
N LYS A 287 -30.42 12.16 2.67
CA LYS A 287 -29.73 13.47 2.82
C LYS A 287 -28.30 13.37 3.37
N GLY A 288 -27.70 12.18 3.37
CA GLY A 288 -26.33 11.91 3.87
C GLY A 288 -25.21 12.58 3.05
N TRP A 289 -24.01 11.99 3.10
CA TRP A 289 -22.85 12.46 2.35
C TRP A 289 -23.13 12.51 0.85
N ARG A 290 -23.13 13.70 0.25
CA ARG A 290 -23.32 13.90 -1.19
C ARG A 290 -22.02 14.33 -1.85
N LEU A 291 -21.80 13.85 -3.07
CA LEU A 291 -20.64 14.22 -3.90
C LEU A 291 -20.76 15.60 -4.55
N GLY A 292 -21.90 16.30 -4.42
CA GLY A 292 -22.12 17.63 -5.00
C GLY A 292 -23.07 18.50 -4.19
N PRO A 293 -23.24 19.78 -4.57
CA PRO A 293 -24.14 20.73 -3.92
C PRO A 293 -25.57 20.19 -3.82
N ASP A 294 -26.35 20.63 -2.83
CA ASP A 294 -27.79 20.28 -2.78
C ASP A 294 -28.52 20.85 -4.00
N TRP A 295 -29.57 20.16 -4.47
CA TRP A 295 -30.39 20.63 -5.57
C TRP A 295 -31.29 21.76 -5.09
N SER A 296 -31.11 22.96 -5.64
CA SER A 296 -32.01 24.08 -5.40
C SER A 296 -33.29 23.97 -6.24
N GLU A 297 -34.33 24.72 -5.89
CA GLU A 297 -35.53 24.83 -6.74
C GLU A 297 -35.19 25.39 -8.13
N ALA A 298 -34.22 26.30 -8.21
CA ALA A 298 -33.70 26.82 -9.47
C ALA A 298 -33.00 25.72 -10.29
N ASP A 299 -32.20 24.85 -9.66
CA ASP A 299 -31.57 23.72 -10.33
C ASP A 299 -32.61 22.74 -10.88
N GLU A 300 -33.69 22.48 -10.11
CA GLU A 300 -34.77 21.62 -10.58
C GLU A 300 -35.58 22.26 -11.70
N ALA A 301 -35.87 23.56 -11.63
CA ALA A 301 -36.56 24.29 -12.69
C ALA A 301 -35.72 24.26 -13.98
N TRP A 302 -34.41 24.44 -13.87
CA TRP A 302 -33.47 24.30 -14.99
C TRP A 302 -33.50 22.88 -15.55
N LEU A 303 -33.44 21.86 -14.68
CA LEU A 303 -33.52 20.46 -15.10
C LEU A 303 -34.86 20.16 -15.80
N ARG A 304 -36.00 20.62 -15.29
CA ARG A 304 -37.31 20.46 -15.95
C ARG A 304 -37.37 21.14 -17.32
N ARG A 305 -36.72 22.30 -17.46
CA ARG A 305 -36.71 23.08 -18.71
C ARG A 305 -35.87 22.43 -19.81
N ASP A 306 -34.67 21.97 -19.45
CA ASP A 306 -33.60 21.65 -20.42
C ASP A 306 -33.26 20.15 -20.53
N TYR A 307 -33.66 19.33 -19.56
CA TYR A 307 -33.39 17.90 -19.60
C TYR A 307 -34.10 17.22 -20.76
N GLY A 308 -33.33 16.75 -21.73
CA GLY A 308 -33.86 16.14 -22.96
C GLY A 308 -33.86 17.06 -24.18
N LYS A 309 -33.66 18.37 -23.99
CA LYS A 309 -33.55 19.37 -25.07
C LYS A 309 -32.10 19.69 -25.41
N ILE A 310 -31.23 19.71 -24.42
CA ILE A 310 -29.78 19.83 -24.61
C ILE A 310 -29.05 18.52 -24.26
N PRO A 311 -27.89 18.22 -24.89
CA PRO A 311 -27.11 17.05 -24.55
C PRO A 311 -26.77 17.01 -23.06
N THR A 312 -27.09 15.91 -22.39
CA THR A 312 -26.85 15.72 -20.94
C THR A 312 -25.42 16.03 -20.49
N PRO A 313 -24.35 15.73 -21.26
CA PRO A 313 -22.99 16.14 -20.90
C PRO A 313 -22.81 17.66 -20.80
N GLU A 314 -23.43 18.41 -21.72
CA GLU A 314 -23.36 19.87 -21.74
C GLU A 314 -24.19 20.47 -20.59
N LEU A 315 -25.39 19.94 -20.34
CA LEU A 315 -26.19 20.30 -19.16
C LEU A 315 -25.40 20.06 -17.85
N ALA A 316 -24.71 18.93 -17.74
CA ALA A 316 -23.90 18.61 -16.57
C ALA A 316 -22.76 19.62 -16.37
N ARG A 317 -22.08 20.01 -17.45
CA ARG A 317 -21.02 21.03 -17.43
C ARG A 317 -21.55 22.39 -16.99
N GLN A 318 -22.67 22.84 -17.57
CA GLN A 318 -23.28 24.12 -17.26
C GLN A 318 -23.76 24.21 -15.81
N MET A 319 -24.29 23.11 -15.26
CA MET A 319 -24.74 23.05 -13.86
C MET A 319 -23.60 22.75 -12.86
N GLY A 320 -22.37 22.55 -13.31
CA GLY A 320 -21.25 22.15 -12.44
C GLY A 320 -21.48 20.82 -11.73
N ARG A 321 -22.20 19.88 -12.36
CA ARG A 321 -22.60 18.58 -11.78
C ARG A 321 -22.12 17.43 -12.66
N THR A 322 -22.11 16.21 -12.10
CA THR A 322 -21.77 15.01 -12.88
C THR A 322 -22.97 14.53 -13.68
N ARG A 323 -22.71 13.86 -14.83
CA ARG A 323 -23.76 13.22 -15.64
C ARG A 323 -24.66 12.29 -14.81
N ALA A 324 -24.05 11.53 -13.90
CA ALA A 324 -24.77 10.64 -12.98
C ALA A 324 -25.73 11.40 -12.06
N ALA A 325 -25.30 12.55 -11.51
CA ALA A 325 -26.17 13.39 -10.67
C ALA A 325 -27.39 13.91 -11.45
N ILE A 326 -27.19 14.31 -12.72
CA ILE A 326 -28.27 14.74 -13.61
C ILE A 326 -29.27 13.59 -13.85
N PHE A 327 -28.79 12.40 -14.25
CA PHE A 327 -29.65 11.25 -14.49
C PHE A 327 -30.43 10.81 -13.25
N THR A 328 -29.76 10.71 -12.09
CA THR A 328 -30.41 10.34 -10.84
C THR A 328 -31.47 11.35 -10.46
N ARG A 329 -31.21 12.66 -10.58
CA ARG A 329 -32.20 13.68 -10.23
C ARG A 329 -33.36 13.70 -11.22
N ALA A 330 -33.09 13.59 -12.51
CA ALA A 330 -34.12 13.51 -13.53
C ALA A 330 -35.06 12.32 -13.31
N ASN A 331 -34.52 11.15 -12.96
CA ASN A 331 -35.32 9.98 -12.59
C ASN A 331 -36.20 10.24 -11.35
N VAL A 332 -35.67 10.91 -10.32
CA VAL A 332 -36.44 11.27 -9.12
C VAL A 332 -37.56 12.27 -9.45
N LEU A 333 -37.33 13.18 -10.38
CA LEU A 333 -38.32 14.15 -10.85
C LEU A 333 -39.27 13.58 -11.93
N GLY A 334 -39.10 12.32 -12.32
CA GLY A 334 -39.89 11.69 -13.38
C GLY A 334 -39.65 12.27 -14.78
N LEU A 335 -38.53 12.96 -15.00
CA LEU A 335 -38.21 13.59 -16.29
C LEU A 335 -37.76 12.55 -17.30
N VAL A 336 -38.41 12.55 -18.47
CA VAL A 336 -38.13 11.64 -19.58
C VAL A 336 -37.50 12.44 -20.72
N HIS A 337 -36.52 11.85 -21.40
CA HIS A 337 -35.87 12.46 -22.54
C HIS A 337 -36.86 12.59 -23.72
N GLU A 338 -37.30 13.82 -24.01
CA GLU A 338 -38.27 14.14 -25.08
C GLU A 338 -37.82 13.64 -26.47
N GLY A 339 -36.51 13.43 -26.68
CA GLY A 339 -35.94 12.91 -27.93
C GLY A 339 -36.00 11.39 -28.13
N ARG A 340 -36.45 10.57 -27.17
CA ARG A 340 -36.68 9.13 -27.37
C ARG A 340 -38.15 8.89 -27.66
N GLN A 341 -38.55 9.08 -28.93
CA GLN A 341 -39.91 8.74 -29.37
C GLN A 341 -40.32 7.36 -28.83
N ARG A 342 -41.49 7.28 -28.19
CA ARG A 342 -42.06 6.04 -27.69
C ARG A 342 -42.27 5.03 -28.83
N TRP A 343 -42.08 3.74 -28.56
CA TRP A 343 -42.46 2.67 -29.50
C TRP A 343 -43.99 2.57 -29.51
N THR A 344 -44.61 2.93 -30.61
CA THR A 344 -46.06 2.79 -30.83
C THR A 344 -46.37 1.39 -31.37
N PRO A 345 -47.63 0.92 -31.28
CA PRO A 345 -48.04 -0.33 -31.92
C PRO A 345 -47.67 -0.39 -33.41
N ASP A 346 -47.80 0.73 -34.13
CA ASP A 346 -47.45 0.84 -35.55
C ASP A 346 -45.95 0.67 -35.80
N HIS A 347 -45.09 1.23 -34.94
CA HIS A 347 -43.65 1.00 -35.03
C HIS A 347 -43.28 -0.46 -34.82
N LEU A 348 -44.00 -1.17 -33.92
CA LEU A 348 -43.79 -2.60 -33.67
C LEU A 348 -44.29 -3.45 -34.84
N ALA A 349 -45.42 -3.09 -35.45
CA ALA A 349 -45.94 -3.74 -36.64
C ALA A 349 -44.99 -3.53 -37.82
N ALA A 350 -44.57 -2.30 -38.09
CA ALA A 350 -43.61 -1.98 -39.14
C ALA A 350 -42.27 -2.71 -38.96
N LEU A 351 -41.80 -2.87 -37.72
CA LEU A 351 -40.58 -3.64 -37.41
C LEU A 351 -40.71 -5.12 -37.78
N ARG A 352 -41.86 -5.75 -37.48
CA ARG A 352 -42.13 -7.15 -37.85
C ARG A 352 -42.28 -7.31 -39.36
N ILE A 353 -43.10 -6.47 -39.99
CA ILE A 353 -43.35 -6.52 -41.44
C ILE A 353 -42.07 -6.26 -42.23
N ALA A 354 -41.25 -5.30 -41.79
CA ALA A 354 -39.94 -5.06 -42.39
C ALA A 354 -38.99 -6.27 -42.25
N HIS A 355 -39.04 -6.98 -41.12
CA HIS A 355 -38.27 -8.20 -40.94
C HIS A 355 -38.72 -9.30 -41.92
N GLU A 356 -40.03 -9.54 -42.03
CA GLU A 356 -40.64 -10.56 -42.89
C GLU A 356 -40.43 -10.28 -44.38
N HIS A 357 -40.65 -9.04 -44.83
CA HIS A 357 -40.56 -8.65 -46.25
C HIS A 357 -39.15 -8.22 -46.69
N GLY A 358 -38.11 -8.56 -45.91
CA GLY A 358 -36.72 -8.33 -46.32
C GLY A 358 -36.31 -6.86 -46.44
N ILE A 359 -37.02 -5.92 -45.79
CA ILE A 359 -36.68 -4.49 -45.81
C ILE A 359 -35.38 -4.27 -45.02
N SER A 360 -34.48 -3.42 -45.54
CA SER A 360 -33.23 -3.11 -44.87
C SER A 360 -33.47 -2.28 -43.61
N LEU A 361 -32.63 -2.47 -42.58
CA LEU A 361 -32.74 -1.73 -41.33
C LEU A 361 -32.55 -0.21 -41.55
N THR A 362 -31.77 0.17 -42.56
CA THR A 362 -31.56 1.56 -42.95
C THR A 362 -32.80 2.19 -43.56
N ASP A 363 -33.54 1.45 -44.37
CA ASP A 363 -34.78 1.92 -44.99
C ASP A 363 -35.89 2.01 -43.95
N LEU A 364 -35.97 1.03 -43.03
CA LEU A 364 -36.89 1.09 -41.89
C LEU A 364 -36.54 2.24 -40.93
N ALA A 365 -35.26 2.51 -40.68
CA ALA A 365 -34.82 3.63 -39.87
C ALA A 365 -35.23 4.98 -40.48
N ALA A 366 -35.12 5.11 -41.80
CA ALA A 366 -35.60 6.28 -42.54
C ALA A 366 -37.13 6.43 -42.44
N ALA A 367 -37.88 5.33 -42.62
CA ALA A 367 -39.34 5.31 -42.51
C ALA A 367 -39.86 5.73 -41.12
N LEU A 368 -39.13 5.36 -40.07
CA LEU A 368 -39.46 5.65 -38.67
C LEU A 368 -38.86 6.97 -38.16
N GLY A 369 -38.03 7.66 -38.95
CA GLY A 369 -37.30 8.84 -38.50
C GLY A 369 -36.36 8.57 -37.32
N ARG A 370 -35.72 7.39 -37.28
CA ARG A 370 -34.89 6.93 -36.15
C ARG A 370 -33.45 6.65 -36.57
N GLU A 371 -32.56 6.69 -35.58
CA GLU A 371 -31.18 6.26 -35.76
C GLU A 371 -31.09 4.73 -35.94
N VAL A 372 -30.33 4.29 -36.95
CA VAL A 372 -30.14 2.86 -37.29
C VAL A 372 -29.61 2.05 -36.09
N GLY A 373 -28.67 2.61 -35.31
CA GLY A 373 -28.11 1.93 -34.14
C GLY A 373 -29.12 1.70 -33.02
N ALA A 374 -30.02 2.67 -32.78
CA ALA A 374 -31.11 2.54 -31.81
C ALA A 374 -32.14 1.48 -32.25
N LEU A 375 -32.48 1.46 -33.54
CA LEU A 375 -33.37 0.48 -34.14
C LEU A 375 -32.77 -0.93 -34.09
N HIS A 376 -31.47 -1.10 -34.41
CA HIS A 376 -30.75 -2.38 -34.33
C HIS A 376 -30.78 -2.96 -32.92
N LYS A 377 -30.46 -2.13 -31.91
CA LYS A 377 -30.44 -2.55 -30.50
C LYS A 377 -31.84 -2.93 -30.01
N TYR A 378 -32.88 -2.27 -30.50
CA TYR A 378 -34.27 -2.59 -30.16
C TYR A 378 -34.75 -3.88 -30.85
N ALA A 379 -34.48 -4.04 -32.14
CA ALA A 379 -34.79 -5.24 -32.90
C ALA A 379 -34.16 -6.50 -32.28
N GLY A 380 -32.87 -6.43 -31.92
CA GLY A 380 -32.19 -7.53 -31.24
C GLY A 380 -32.80 -7.91 -29.88
N LYS A 381 -33.34 -6.94 -29.12
CA LYS A 381 -34.07 -7.23 -27.87
C LYS A 381 -35.41 -7.93 -28.10
N GLN A 382 -36.01 -7.76 -29.27
CA GLN A 382 -37.25 -8.42 -29.69
C GLN A 382 -36.97 -9.74 -30.44
N GLY A 383 -35.71 -10.18 -30.51
CA GLY A 383 -35.31 -11.40 -31.23
C GLY A 383 -35.30 -11.28 -32.76
N LEU A 384 -35.46 -10.07 -33.31
CA LEU A 384 -35.48 -9.83 -34.75
C LEU A 384 -34.08 -9.44 -35.24
N VAL A 385 -33.45 -10.34 -35.99
CA VAL A 385 -32.08 -10.15 -36.50
C VAL A 385 -32.12 -9.73 -37.96
N PHE A 386 -31.75 -8.49 -38.23
CA PHE A 386 -31.66 -7.96 -39.59
C PHE A 386 -30.27 -8.26 -40.18
N GLY A 387 -30.20 -9.20 -41.12
CA GLY A 387 -28.99 -9.46 -41.92
C GLY A 387 -28.70 -8.35 -42.94
N ARG A 388 -27.65 -8.54 -43.76
CA ARG A 388 -27.36 -7.64 -44.88
C ARG A 388 -28.48 -7.75 -45.92
N ARG A 389 -29.23 -6.66 -46.12
CA ARG A 389 -30.35 -6.55 -47.06
C ARG A 389 -30.10 -5.38 -48.00
N PRO A 390 -30.47 -5.50 -49.28
CA PRO A 390 -30.26 -4.43 -50.25
C PRO A 390 -31.10 -3.20 -49.88
N ARG A 391 -30.52 -2.01 -50.08
CA ARG A 391 -31.26 -0.75 -49.90
C ARG A 391 -32.15 -0.50 -51.10
N ARG A 392 -33.35 0.02 -50.85
CA ARG A 392 -34.23 0.46 -51.92
C ARG A 392 -33.78 1.83 -52.45
N PRO A 393 -33.91 2.09 -53.76
CA PRO A 393 -33.55 3.39 -54.34
C PRO A 393 -34.43 4.52 -53.79
N GLN A 394 -35.67 4.21 -53.41
CA GLN A 394 -36.54 5.10 -52.64
C GLN A 394 -36.94 4.40 -51.33
N PRO A 395 -36.66 4.98 -50.16
CA PRO A 395 -37.04 4.37 -48.88
C PRO A 395 -38.57 4.40 -48.73
N PRO A 396 -39.19 3.28 -48.32
CA PRO A 396 -40.63 3.21 -48.09
C PRO A 396 -41.01 4.09 -46.89
N THR A 397 -42.21 4.67 -46.92
CA THR A 397 -42.78 5.37 -45.78
C THR A 397 -43.32 4.38 -44.74
N LEU A 398 -43.60 4.85 -43.52
CA LEU A 398 -44.25 4.02 -42.49
C LEU A 398 -45.58 3.44 -42.99
N ALA A 399 -46.37 4.23 -43.71
CA ALA A 399 -47.63 3.77 -44.30
C ALA A 399 -47.41 2.65 -45.33
N ASP A 400 -46.41 2.79 -46.21
CA ASP A 400 -46.07 1.76 -47.19
C ASP A 400 -45.69 0.44 -46.52
N ILE A 401 -44.94 0.48 -45.43
CA ILE A 401 -44.54 -0.72 -44.69
C ILE A 401 -45.75 -1.39 -44.04
N LEU A 402 -46.66 -0.62 -43.41
CA LEU A 402 -47.85 -1.19 -42.76
C LEU A 402 -48.79 -1.86 -43.78
N ASN A 403 -48.93 -1.26 -44.97
CA ASN A 403 -49.78 -1.76 -46.05
C ASN A 403 -49.28 -3.06 -46.69
N LEU A 404 -47.99 -3.41 -46.55
CA LEU A 404 -47.46 -4.70 -47.04
C LEU A 404 -48.11 -5.92 -46.35
N SER A 405 -48.62 -5.74 -45.13
CA SER A 405 -49.36 -6.81 -44.42
C SER A 405 -50.79 -7.02 -44.92
N GLU A 406 -51.39 -6.01 -45.55
CA GLU A 406 -52.74 -6.10 -46.12
C GLU A 406 -52.70 -6.73 -47.53
N ALA A 407 -51.68 -6.40 -48.34
CA ALA A 407 -51.49 -7.02 -49.65
C ALA A 407 -51.28 -8.54 -49.56
N ALA A 408 -50.57 -9.02 -48.53
CA ALA A 408 -50.36 -10.45 -48.29
C ALA A 408 -51.63 -11.22 -47.87
N LYS A 409 -52.67 -10.52 -47.40
CA LYS A 409 -53.98 -11.14 -47.08
C LYS A 409 -54.93 -11.22 -48.28
N GLY A 410 -54.69 -10.43 -49.33
CA GLY A 410 -55.53 -10.40 -50.54
C GLY A 410 -55.22 -11.48 -51.59
N GLU A 411 -54.05 -12.13 -51.53
CA GLU A 411 -53.64 -13.16 -52.51
C GLU A 411 -54.01 -14.60 -52.07
N GLY A 412 -54.77 -14.76 -50.97
CA GLY A 412 -55.12 -16.06 -50.39
C GLY A 412 -56.57 -16.53 -50.58
N GLU A 413 -57.43 -15.72 -51.20
CA GLU A 413 -58.81 -16.11 -51.57
C GLU A 413 -59.03 -15.79 -53.05
N GLY A 414 -58.73 -16.77 -53.91
CA GLY A 414 -58.95 -16.74 -55.36
C GLY A 414 -58.93 -18.13 -55.95
#